data_AF-A0A2E9K1T4-F1
#
_entry.id   AF-A0A2E9K1T4-F1
#
_cell.length_a   1.000
_cell.length_b   1.000
_cell.length_c   1.000
_cell.angle_alpha   90.00
_cell.angle_beta   90.00
_cell.angle_gamma   90.00
#
_symmetry.space_group_name_H-M   'P 1'
#
loop_
_entity.id
_entity.type
_entity.pdbx_description
1 polymer ?
#
loop_
_entity_poly.entity_id
_entity_poly.type
_entity_poly.pdbx_seq_one_letter_code
_entity_poly.pdbx_strand_id
1 'polypeptide(L)'
;MTAFNEPYPNIGTVLQKIAGLADTSRLAFTKNNKRYRKDEDYSSRKTVDTAVLEDAIDQLFRKPLCKAVSDGFGHSFADCVRHGLFSYLELMKRVPMEGIQRKSIVEMLNRHLFVEILASLIWHVGKLQMPTNDIPEFYFEENPIVSLIKFYEEQAELKGQSYNRYFQENIRSASKWRSGLEIPNIGSIQGLAHWASLSCPNAIDEDKQTFFLSRFIAAFHKKTEFKYVEPLRHAIAFRLRNGAEPVIDLGNLFYKLYQHEVNRLCIDDLAIFGRQLHQELKRTSNKPAGSLKALTDKVNLLNEMTIQQGMKEELDYHCDWLNGRLAVLSGELEKAADYYVNAVEKSLYKAGNNIRDLFKEALAVNAIQIKPHKPTLKKLKNRALTFYPKIIEPELRTLPATVSDEDILEWRFWFIAHFPKCGWFSEGVHILEARLEEIKNIPA
;
A
#
# COMPACT_ATOMS: atom_id res chain seq x y z
N MET A 1 -5.98 10.69 -18.05
CA MET A 1 -5.68 10.23 -16.68
C MET A 1 -4.79 9.02 -16.76
N THR A 2 -3.56 9.08 -16.24
CA THR A 2 -2.67 7.92 -16.15
C THR A 2 -3.14 7.03 -15.01
N ALA A 3 -3.95 6.02 -15.32
CA ALA A 3 -4.16 4.92 -14.38
C ALA A 3 -2.83 4.16 -14.26
N PHE A 4 -2.18 4.24 -13.10
CA PHE A 4 -1.00 3.42 -12.83
C PHE A 4 -1.45 1.96 -12.81
N ASN A 5 -0.99 1.18 -13.78
CA ASN A 5 -1.38 -0.21 -13.97
C ASN A 5 -0.45 -1.19 -13.22
N GLU A 6 0.20 -0.75 -12.15
CA GLU A 6 1.07 -1.63 -11.37
C GLU A 6 0.24 -2.76 -10.72
N PRO A 7 0.80 -3.98 -10.62
CA PRO A 7 0.16 -5.14 -10.00
C PRO A 7 -0.44 -4.83 -8.62
N TYR A 8 0.36 -4.24 -7.72
CA TYR A 8 -0.13 -3.78 -6.44
C TYR A 8 -0.77 -2.37 -6.57
N PRO A 9 -1.99 -2.17 -6.05
CA PRO A 9 -2.58 -0.83 -5.99
C PRO A 9 -1.72 0.18 -5.23
N ASN A 10 -1.50 1.39 -5.77
CA ASN A 10 -0.74 2.37 -4.99
C ASN A 10 -1.43 2.71 -3.65
N ILE A 11 -0.64 3.10 -2.64
CA ILE A 11 -1.12 3.37 -1.27
C ILE A 11 -2.28 4.37 -1.27
N GLY A 12 -2.21 5.41 -2.13
CA GLY A 12 -3.27 6.39 -2.27
C GLY A 12 -4.60 5.78 -2.72
N THR A 13 -4.57 4.83 -3.66
CA THR A 13 -5.74 4.09 -4.12
C THR A 13 -6.31 3.22 -3.00
N VAL A 14 -5.45 2.55 -2.24
CA VAL A 14 -5.88 1.71 -1.10
C VAL A 14 -6.62 2.56 -0.08
N LEU A 15 -6.01 3.67 0.38
CA LEU A 15 -6.63 4.57 1.37
C LEU A 15 -7.94 5.17 0.86
N GLN A 16 -7.98 5.63 -0.39
CA GLN A 16 -9.22 6.19 -0.96
C GLN A 16 -10.33 5.16 -1.09
N LYS A 17 -10.02 3.90 -1.43
CA LYS A 17 -11.01 2.83 -1.45
C LYS A 17 -11.59 2.58 -0.06
N ILE A 18 -10.74 2.51 0.98
CA ILE A 18 -11.20 2.33 2.35
C ILE A 18 -12.02 3.55 2.81
N ALA A 19 -11.58 4.77 2.52
CA ALA A 19 -12.31 6.00 2.86
C ALA A 19 -13.67 6.11 2.14
N GLY A 20 -13.74 5.66 0.88
CA GLY A 20 -14.99 5.55 0.13
C GLY A 20 -15.95 4.54 0.75
N LEU A 21 -15.42 3.38 1.18
CA LEU A 21 -16.21 2.40 1.94
C LEU A 21 -16.68 2.96 3.28
N ALA A 22 -15.92 3.84 3.93
CA ALA A 22 -16.25 4.52 5.20
C ALA A 22 -17.09 5.81 5.05
N ASP A 23 -17.33 6.29 3.83
CA ASP A 23 -17.95 7.60 3.51
C ASP A 23 -17.18 8.83 4.03
N THR A 24 -15.97 8.63 4.52
CA THR A 24 -15.23 9.69 5.22
C THR A 24 -14.47 10.59 4.25
N SER A 25 -14.28 10.16 3.00
CA SER A 25 -13.60 10.94 1.96
C SER A 25 -14.25 12.31 1.72
N ARG A 26 -15.58 12.41 1.85
CA ARG A 26 -16.33 13.67 1.73
C ARG A 26 -16.23 14.55 2.98
N LEU A 27 -16.01 13.95 4.14
CA LEU A 27 -15.94 14.63 5.44
C LEU A 27 -14.54 15.14 5.81
N ALA A 28 -13.48 14.62 5.18
CA ALA A 28 -12.10 15.10 5.32
C ALA A 28 -11.90 16.58 4.86
N PHE A 29 -13.00 17.27 4.53
CA PHE A 29 -13.06 18.60 3.98
C PHE A 29 -13.05 19.69 5.06
N THR A 30 -11.98 20.48 5.05
CA THR A 30 -12.00 21.86 5.56
C THR A 30 -11.55 22.80 4.45
N LYS A 31 -11.91 24.09 4.51
CA LYS A 31 -11.61 25.11 3.46
C LYS A 31 -10.13 25.12 3.00
N ASN A 32 -9.20 24.58 3.78
CA ASN A 32 -7.76 24.58 3.52
C ASN A 32 -7.14 23.24 3.03
N ASN A 33 -7.87 22.12 2.98
CA ASN A 33 -7.28 20.79 2.70
C ASN A 33 -7.86 20.09 1.46
N LYS A 34 -7.72 20.73 0.27
CA LYS A 34 -8.17 20.16 -1.01
C LYS A 34 -7.36 18.93 -1.48
N ARG A 35 -6.19 18.64 -0.88
CA ARG A 35 -5.26 17.59 -1.35
C ARG A 35 -5.82 16.16 -1.31
N TYR A 36 -6.87 15.93 -0.51
CA TYR A 36 -7.50 14.60 -0.33
C TYR A 36 -8.83 14.44 -1.06
N ARG A 37 -9.28 15.51 -1.75
CA ARG A 37 -10.66 15.65 -2.28
C ARG A 37 -10.94 14.79 -3.50
N LYS A 38 -9.92 14.54 -4.34
CA LYS A 38 -10.13 13.85 -5.60
C LYS A 38 -9.48 12.49 -5.53
N ASP A 39 -10.26 11.46 -5.90
CA ASP A 39 -9.74 10.18 -6.36
C ASP A 39 -8.52 10.42 -7.26
N GLU A 40 -8.58 11.46 -8.11
CA GLU A 40 -7.55 11.88 -9.06
C GLU A 40 -6.29 12.55 -8.49
N ASP A 41 -6.23 13.06 -7.25
CA ASP A 41 -5.05 13.83 -6.76
C ASP A 41 -4.16 13.03 -5.80
N TYR A 42 -4.76 12.12 -5.03
CA TYR A 42 -4.04 11.28 -4.09
C TYR A 42 -3.73 9.89 -4.67
N SER A 43 -4.64 9.31 -5.46
CA SER A 43 -4.40 8.02 -6.14
C SER A 43 -3.60 8.17 -7.44
N SER A 44 -3.46 9.38 -7.99
CA SER A 44 -2.59 9.67 -9.15
C SER A 44 -1.13 9.88 -8.76
N ARG A 45 -0.81 9.96 -7.47
CA ARG A 45 0.58 10.02 -7.04
C ARG A 45 1.10 8.59 -7.01
N LYS A 46 2.09 8.29 -7.86
CA LYS A 46 2.77 6.99 -7.83
C LYS A 46 3.27 6.71 -6.40
N THR A 47 3.87 7.70 -5.73
CA THR A 47 4.36 7.54 -4.36
C THR A 47 3.73 8.55 -3.41
N VAL A 48 3.39 8.07 -2.22
CA VAL A 48 2.96 8.90 -1.10
C VAL A 48 4.18 9.18 -0.23
N ASP A 49 4.42 10.47 0.05
CA ASP A 49 5.41 10.91 1.04
C ASP A 49 5.03 10.32 2.40
N THR A 50 5.98 9.70 3.09
CA THR A 50 5.73 9.04 4.38
C THR A 50 5.15 10.02 5.41
N ALA A 51 5.54 11.30 5.38
CA ALA A 51 4.98 12.35 6.25
C ALA A 51 3.50 12.66 5.93
N VAL A 52 3.15 12.56 4.64
CA VAL A 52 1.80 12.79 4.14
C VAL A 52 0.87 11.64 4.50
N LEU A 53 1.41 10.44 4.76
CA LEU A 53 0.65 9.23 5.00
C LEU A 53 -0.11 9.26 6.33
N GLU A 54 0.58 9.62 7.43
CA GLU A 54 -0.05 9.73 8.75
C GLU A 54 -1.12 10.82 8.77
N ASP A 55 -0.82 11.99 8.20
CA ASP A 55 -1.79 13.07 8.03
C ASP A 55 -2.95 12.61 7.13
N ALA A 56 -2.73 11.76 6.12
CA ALA A 56 -3.83 11.20 5.34
C ALA A 56 -4.73 10.27 6.16
N ILE A 57 -4.18 9.39 7.00
CA ILE A 57 -4.96 8.51 7.88
C ILE A 57 -5.80 9.35 8.85
N ASP A 58 -5.20 10.40 9.42
CA ASP A 58 -5.86 11.31 10.33
C ASP A 58 -7.04 12.05 9.69
N GLN A 59 -6.84 12.59 8.49
CA GLN A 59 -7.85 13.41 7.81
C GLN A 59 -8.93 12.54 7.17
N LEU A 60 -8.57 11.37 6.63
CA LEU A 60 -9.50 10.46 5.97
C LEU A 60 -10.28 9.59 6.95
N PHE A 61 -9.78 9.30 8.15
CA PHE A 61 -10.43 8.36 9.06
C PHE A 61 -10.62 8.92 10.45
N ARG A 62 -9.52 9.27 11.15
CA ARG A 62 -9.59 9.64 12.58
C ARG A 62 -10.53 10.82 12.82
N LYS A 63 -10.25 11.97 12.23
CA LYS A 63 -11.02 13.21 12.46
C LYS A 63 -12.50 13.07 12.04
N PRO A 64 -12.84 12.54 10.85
CA PRO A 64 -14.24 12.31 10.48
C PRO A 64 -14.97 11.39 11.45
N LEU A 65 -14.35 10.29 11.88
CA LEU A 65 -15.00 9.30 12.73
C LEU A 65 -15.09 9.74 14.19
N CYS A 66 -14.12 10.50 14.70
CA CYS A 66 -14.22 11.13 16.02
C CYS A 66 -15.43 12.08 16.08
N LYS A 67 -15.70 12.80 14.99
CA LYS A 67 -16.84 13.71 14.88
C LYS A 67 -18.17 12.98 14.66
N ALA A 68 -18.18 11.95 13.81
CA ALA A 68 -19.40 11.31 13.36
C ALA A 68 -19.90 10.20 14.31
N VAL A 69 -18.96 9.47 14.91
CA VAL A 69 -19.22 8.27 15.73
C VAL A 69 -18.86 8.56 17.19
N SER A 70 -17.59 8.44 17.57
CA SER A 70 -17.07 8.76 18.90
C SER A 70 -15.55 8.91 18.84
N ASP A 71 -14.96 9.61 19.81
CA ASP A 71 -13.51 9.85 19.84
C ASP A 71 -12.70 8.54 19.95
N GLY A 72 -13.10 7.64 20.86
CA GLY A 72 -12.45 6.34 21.03
C GLY A 72 -12.54 5.45 19.79
N PHE A 73 -13.70 5.43 19.11
CA PHE A 73 -13.86 4.67 17.88
C PHE A 73 -13.02 5.24 16.74
N GLY A 74 -12.97 6.56 16.59
CA GLY A 74 -12.19 7.21 15.54
C GLY A 74 -10.69 6.92 15.64
N HIS A 75 -10.13 6.89 16.85
CA HIS A 75 -8.74 6.46 17.09
C HIS A 75 -8.56 4.97 16.76
N SER A 76 -9.41 4.11 17.31
CA SER A 76 -9.32 2.65 17.11
C SER A 76 -9.41 2.24 15.63
N PHE A 77 -10.35 2.84 14.88
CA PHE A 77 -10.49 2.56 13.45
C PHE A 77 -9.28 3.04 12.64
N ALA A 78 -8.75 4.23 12.96
CA ALA A 78 -7.55 4.75 12.30
C ALA A 78 -6.33 3.85 12.57
N ASP A 79 -6.21 3.32 13.78
CA ASP A 79 -5.16 2.35 14.13
C ASP A 79 -5.32 1.04 13.35
N CYS A 80 -6.54 0.52 13.19
CA CYS A 80 -6.79 -0.64 12.33
C CYS A 80 -6.37 -0.38 10.87
N VAL A 81 -6.68 0.80 10.32
CA VAL A 81 -6.24 1.17 8.96
C VAL A 81 -4.72 1.25 8.87
N ARG A 82 -4.05 1.81 9.88
CA ARG A 82 -2.58 1.89 9.93
C ARG A 82 -1.94 0.51 9.96
N HIS A 83 -2.43 -0.39 10.81
CA HIS A 83 -1.94 -1.78 10.88
C HIS A 83 -2.17 -2.52 9.56
N GLY A 84 -3.37 -2.42 8.98
CA GLY A 84 -3.66 -3.03 7.68
C GLY A 84 -2.77 -2.52 6.56
N LEU A 85 -2.47 -1.21 6.54
CA LEU A 85 -1.57 -0.63 5.58
C LEU A 85 -0.11 -1.08 5.79
N PHE A 86 0.33 -1.24 7.05
CA PHE A 86 1.65 -1.79 7.35
C PHE A 86 1.76 -3.24 6.85
N SER A 87 0.77 -4.09 7.12
CA SER A 87 0.71 -5.46 6.58
C SER A 87 0.75 -5.48 5.06
N TYR A 88 0.04 -4.55 4.41
CA TYR A 88 0.08 -4.38 2.96
C TYR A 88 1.48 -4.00 2.45
N LEU A 89 2.15 -3.06 3.10
CA LEU A 89 3.52 -2.66 2.75
C LEU A 89 4.52 -3.81 2.94
N GLU A 90 4.43 -4.56 4.03
CA GLU A 90 5.30 -5.73 4.26
C GLU A 90 5.06 -6.84 3.23
N LEU A 91 3.81 -7.06 2.83
CA LEU A 91 3.47 -7.99 1.76
C LEU A 91 4.13 -7.60 0.43
N MET A 92 4.01 -6.33 0.04
CA MET A 92 4.61 -5.82 -1.19
C MET A 92 6.14 -5.92 -1.19
N LYS A 93 6.78 -5.83 -0.03
CA LYS A 93 8.24 -6.01 0.10
C LYS A 93 8.64 -7.47 -0.06
N ARG A 94 7.84 -8.40 0.44
CA ARG A 94 8.20 -9.82 0.48
C ARG A 94 7.96 -10.52 -0.85
N VAL A 95 6.86 -10.21 -1.54
CA VAL A 95 6.41 -10.99 -2.69
C VAL A 95 6.43 -10.16 -3.98
N PRO A 96 7.30 -10.50 -4.96
CA PRO A 96 7.26 -9.92 -6.29
C PRO A 96 5.91 -10.18 -6.96
N MET A 97 5.43 -9.23 -7.76
CA MET A 97 4.16 -9.35 -8.50
C MET A 97 4.29 -8.89 -9.96
N GLU A 98 5.52 -8.77 -10.46
CA GLU A 98 5.77 -8.50 -11.88
C GLU A 98 5.03 -9.52 -12.75
N GLY A 99 4.34 -9.04 -13.78
CA GLY A 99 3.62 -9.91 -14.71
C GLY A 99 2.22 -10.31 -14.27
N ILE A 100 1.82 -10.03 -13.03
CA ILE A 100 0.48 -10.37 -12.55
C ILE A 100 -0.48 -9.21 -12.73
N GLN A 101 -1.63 -9.51 -13.33
CA GLN A 101 -2.70 -8.52 -13.48
C GLN A 101 -3.21 -8.02 -12.13
N ARG A 102 -3.30 -6.69 -12.01
CA ARG A 102 -3.83 -5.99 -10.83
C ARG A 102 -5.17 -6.53 -10.34
N LYS A 103 -6.05 -6.99 -11.23
CA LYS A 103 -7.37 -7.56 -10.86
C LYS A 103 -7.21 -8.77 -9.94
N SER A 104 -6.30 -9.70 -10.27
CA SER A 104 -6.02 -10.89 -9.46
C SER A 104 -5.44 -10.52 -8.09
N ILE A 105 -4.56 -9.51 -8.04
CA ILE A 105 -3.99 -9.00 -6.79
C ILE A 105 -5.08 -8.36 -5.92
N VAL A 106 -5.96 -7.54 -6.50
CA VAL A 106 -7.09 -6.92 -5.76
C VAL A 106 -8.05 -7.98 -5.21
N GLU A 107 -8.31 -9.04 -5.97
CA GLU A 107 -9.11 -10.17 -5.49
C GLU A 107 -8.48 -10.85 -4.27
N MET A 108 -7.18 -11.13 -4.33
CA MET A 108 -6.44 -11.71 -3.21
C MET A 108 -6.39 -10.78 -1.99
N LEU A 109 -6.17 -9.48 -2.21
CA LEU A 109 -6.18 -8.48 -1.14
C LEU A 109 -7.56 -8.41 -0.47
N ASN A 110 -8.64 -8.37 -1.23
CA ASN A 110 -9.98 -8.36 -0.66
C ASN A 110 -10.24 -9.63 0.15
N ARG A 111 -9.91 -10.80 -0.41
CA ARG A 111 -10.20 -12.11 0.19
C ARG A 111 -9.39 -12.39 1.46
N HIS A 112 -8.12 -12.04 1.48
CA HIS A 112 -7.19 -12.51 2.52
C HIS A 112 -6.65 -11.40 3.41
N LEU A 113 -6.67 -10.14 2.97
CA LEU A 113 -6.23 -9.01 3.81
C LEU A 113 -7.45 -8.23 4.32
N PHE A 114 -8.30 -7.72 3.44
CA PHE A 114 -9.39 -6.82 3.84
C PHE A 114 -10.49 -7.55 4.62
N VAL A 115 -10.89 -8.75 4.18
CA VAL A 115 -11.84 -9.60 4.92
C VAL A 115 -11.34 -9.88 6.34
N GLU A 116 -10.06 -10.18 6.51
CA GLU A 116 -9.48 -10.49 7.83
C GLU A 116 -9.40 -9.24 8.72
N ILE A 117 -9.01 -8.09 8.16
CA ILE A 117 -9.05 -6.81 8.89
C ILE A 117 -10.48 -6.49 9.34
N LEU A 118 -11.46 -6.66 8.45
CA LEU A 118 -12.87 -6.41 8.75
C LEU A 118 -13.42 -7.37 9.80
N ALA A 119 -13.09 -8.67 9.70
CA ALA A 119 -13.46 -9.66 10.71
C ALA A 119 -12.84 -9.34 12.07
N SER A 120 -11.58 -8.90 12.09
CA SER A 120 -10.90 -8.45 13.31
C SER A 120 -11.63 -7.25 13.92
N LEU A 121 -11.96 -6.24 13.12
CA LEU A 121 -12.68 -5.05 13.59
C LEU A 121 -14.04 -5.41 14.18
N ILE A 122 -14.83 -6.24 13.49
CA ILE A 122 -16.14 -6.71 13.95
C ILE A 122 -16.00 -7.50 15.25
N TRP A 123 -15.01 -8.37 15.34
CA TRP A 123 -14.77 -9.17 16.54
C TRP A 123 -14.39 -8.30 17.74
N HIS A 124 -13.46 -7.35 17.56
CA HIS A 124 -13.05 -6.46 18.65
C HIS A 124 -14.18 -5.53 19.11
N VAL A 125 -14.93 -4.93 18.18
CA VAL A 125 -16.06 -4.04 18.54
C VAL A 125 -17.20 -4.85 19.15
N GLY A 126 -17.53 -6.02 18.59
CA GLY A 126 -18.56 -6.91 19.13
C GLY A 126 -18.27 -7.33 20.57
N LYS A 127 -17.01 -7.66 20.91
CA LYS A 127 -16.60 -7.97 22.29
C LYS A 127 -16.80 -6.81 23.26
N LEU A 128 -16.54 -5.58 22.83
CA LEU A 128 -16.68 -4.39 23.67
C LEU A 128 -18.14 -4.04 23.90
N GLN A 129 -19.00 -4.28 22.89
CA GLN A 129 -20.41 -3.93 22.93
C GLN A 129 -21.29 -5.00 23.60
N MET A 130 -20.86 -6.26 23.64
CA MET A 130 -21.68 -7.37 24.13
C MET A 130 -21.03 -8.08 25.34
N PRO A 131 -21.69 -8.09 26.52
CA PRO A 131 -21.16 -8.71 27.73
C PRO A 131 -20.87 -10.22 27.61
N THR A 132 -21.56 -10.91 26.69
CA THR A 132 -21.51 -12.37 26.54
C THR A 132 -20.49 -12.86 25.51
N ASN A 133 -19.69 -11.96 24.91
CA ASN A 133 -18.76 -12.31 23.83
C ASN A 133 -19.47 -12.80 22.54
N ASP A 134 -20.79 -12.60 22.44
CA ASP A 134 -21.60 -12.89 21.27
C ASP A 134 -21.60 -11.71 20.30
N ILE A 135 -21.45 -11.98 19.00
CA ILE A 135 -21.57 -10.96 17.95
C ILE A 135 -22.97 -11.04 17.36
N PRO A 136 -23.70 -9.92 17.24
CA PRO A 136 -25.04 -9.92 16.68
C PRO A 136 -25.14 -10.50 15.27
N GLU A 137 -26.22 -11.26 15.02
CA GLU A 137 -26.46 -11.97 13.75
C GLU A 137 -26.49 -11.03 12.53
N PHE A 138 -26.95 -9.79 12.70
CA PHE A 138 -27.04 -8.83 11.60
C PHE A 138 -25.70 -8.54 10.93
N TYR A 139 -24.55 -8.72 11.60
CA TYR A 139 -23.23 -8.54 10.97
C TYR A 139 -22.89 -9.61 9.93
N PHE A 140 -23.58 -10.75 9.95
CA PHE A 140 -23.35 -11.88 9.05
C PHE A 140 -24.26 -11.86 7.82
N GLU A 141 -25.18 -10.89 7.75
CA GLU A 141 -26.16 -10.74 6.68
C GLU A 141 -25.55 -10.09 5.44
N GLU A 142 -26.17 -10.30 4.27
CA GLU A 142 -25.74 -9.65 3.03
C GLU A 142 -25.84 -8.13 3.13
N ASN A 143 -26.86 -7.64 3.84
CA ASN A 143 -27.10 -6.22 4.08
C ASN A 143 -27.28 -5.94 5.59
N PRO A 144 -26.17 -5.83 6.35
CA PRO A 144 -26.23 -5.67 7.80
C PRO A 144 -26.99 -4.44 8.28
N ILE A 145 -27.02 -3.37 7.49
CA ILE A 145 -27.72 -2.14 7.88
C ILE A 145 -29.24 -2.32 7.87
N VAL A 146 -29.78 -3.09 6.92
CA VAL A 146 -31.22 -3.41 6.87
C VAL A 146 -31.59 -4.31 8.04
N SER A 147 -30.80 -5.34 8.28
CA SER A 147 -31.01 -6.28 9.39
C SER A 147 -30.92 -5.58 10.74
N LEU A 148 -30.01 -4.61 10.90
CA LEU A 148 -29.90 -3.78 12.09
C LEU A 148 -31.13 -2.89 12.31
N ILE A 149 -31.63 -2.23 11.26
CA ILE A 149 -32.86 -1.41 11.37
C ILE A 149 -34.02 -2.29 11.82
N LYS A 150 -34.19 -3.47 11.19
CA LYS A 150 -35.24 -4.43 11.56
C LYS A 150 -35.10 -4.89 13.02
N PHE A 151 -33.88 -5.19 13.46
CA PHE A 151 -33.59 -5.57 14.85
C PHE A 151 -34.09 -4.51 15.84
N TYR A 152 -33.81 -3.22 15.62
CA TYR A 152 -34.32 -2.15 16.49
C TYR A 152 -35.84 -1.96 16.38
N GLU A 153 -36.44 -2.11 15.20
CA GLU A 153 -37.91 -2.02 15.05
C GLU A 153 -38.67 -3.10 15.87
N GLU A 154 -38.03 -4.25 16.11
CA GLU A 154 -38.62 -5.35 16.87
C GLU A 154 -38.52 -5.16 18.39
N GLN A 155 -37.67 -4.24 18.87
CA GLN A 155 -37.49 -3.96 20.30
C GLN A 155 -38.75 -3.37 20.94
N ALA A 156 -39.15 -3.91 22.09
CA ALA A 156 -40.43 -3.58 22.73
C ALA A 156 -40.57 -2.09 23.09
N GLU A 157 -39.49 -1.45 23.50
CA GLU A 157 -39.44 -0.04 23.90
C GLU A 157 -39.57 0.95 22.71
N LEU A 158 -39.27 0.49 21.48
CA LEU A 158 -39.38 1.30 20.26
C LEU A 158 -40.73 1.15 19.56
N LYS A 159 -41.61 0.23 19.99
CA LYS A 159 -42.93 -0.01 19.36
C LYS A 159 -43.86 1.22 19.39
N GLY A 160 -43.64 2.18 20.29
CA GLY A 160 -44.35 3.47 20.34
C GLY A 160 -43.68 4.61 19.55
N GLN A 161 -42.41 4.46 19.18
CA GLN A 161 -41.56 5.43 18.46
C GLN A 161 -41.21 4.87 17.07
N SER A 162 -42.25 4.58 16.28
CA SER A 162 -42.09 3.89 15.00
C SER A 162 -41.10 4.62 14.08
N TYR A 163 -40.26 3.86 13.38
CA TYR A 163 -39.24 4.38 12.46
C TYR A 163 -39.80 5.45 11.51
N ASN A 164 -40.98 5.18 10.94
CA ASN A 164 -41.66 6.12 10.05
C ASN A 164 -42.08 7.43 10.74
N ARG A 165 -42.43 7.38 12.04
CA ARG A 165 -42.78 8.56 12.84
C ARG A 165 -41.55 9.39 13.14
N TYR A 166 -40.43 8.75 13.49
CA TYR A 166 -39.19 9.45 13.78
C TYR A 166 -38.62 10.14 12.54
N PHE A 167 -38.66 9.48 11.38
CA PHE A 167 -38.14 10.01 10.12
C PHE A 167 -39.19 10.67 9.21
N GLN A 168 -40.29 11.21 9.74
CA GLN A 168 -41.39 11.78 8.92
C GLN A 168 -40.92 12.80 7.88
N GLU A 169 -40.02 13.70 8.28
CA GLU A 169 -39.49 14.75 7.40
C GLU A 169 -38.57 14.22 6.30
N ASN A 170 -37.99 13.03 6.49
CA ASN A 170 -37.04 12.39 5.57
C ASN A 170 -37.49 10.98 5.16
N ILE A 171 -38.80 10.72 5.18
CA ILE A 171 -39.37 9.37 5.09
C ILE A 171 -38.94 8.63 3.82
N ARG A 172 -38.80 9.36 2.70
CA ARG A 172 -38.37 8.78 1.42
C ARG A 172 -36.97 8.16 1.51
N SER A 173 -36.01 8.88 2.10
CA SER A 173 -34.65 8.37 2.29
C SER A 173 -34.63 7.24 3.32
N ALA A 174 -35.36 7.42 4.42
CA ALA A 174 -35.47 6.42 5.48
C ALA A 174 -36.07 5.09 4.97
N SER A 175 -37.10 5.15 4.12
CA SER A 175 -37.68 3.96 3.48
C SER A 175 -36.70 3.24 2.56
N LYS A 176 -35.87 3.98 1.81
CA LYS A 176 -34.83 3.37 0.94
C LYS A 176 -33.72 2.69 1.75
N TRP A 177 -33.36 3.24 2.91
CA TRP A 177 -32.41 2.59 3.82
C TRP A 177 -33.02 1.31 4.41
N ARG A 178 -34.27 1.38 4.87
CA ARG A 178 -35.01 0.25 5.43
C ARG A 178 -35.21 -0.88 4.41
N SER A 179 -35.38 -0.56 3.13
CA SER A 179 -35.54 -1.57 2.06
C SER A 179 -34.21 -2.01 1.44
N GLY A 180 -33.08 -1.44 1.85
CA GLY A 180 -31.76 -1.74 1.29
C GLY A 180 -31.50 -1.18 -0.11
N LEU A 181 -32.39 -0.34 -0.65
CA LEU A 181 -32.18 0.32 -1.95
C LEU A 181 -30.96 1.25 -1.92
N GLU A 182 -30.81 1.97 -0.81
CA GLU A 182 -29.69 2.88 -0.57
C GLU A 182 -29.00 2.56 0.75
N ILE A 183 -27.67 2.71 0.78
CA ILE A 183 -26.89 2.63 2.00
C ILE A 183 -26.85 4.04 2.61
N PRO A 184 -27.19 4.22 3.91
CA PRO A 184 -27.15 5.54 4.54
C PRO A 184 -25.74 6.13 4.48
N ASN A 185 -25.67 7.45 4.29
CA ASN A 185 -24.42 8.18 4.38
C ASN A 185 -24.00 8.36 5.85
N ILE A 186 -22.75 8.75 6.08
CA ILE A 186 -22.22 8.88 7.44
C ILE A 186 -22.93 9.96 8.29
N GLY A 187 -23.49 10.99 7.67
CA GLY A 187 -24.33 11.97 8.39
C GLY A 187 -25.67 11.37 8.83
N SER A 188 -26.27 10.52 8.00
CA SER A 188 -27.52 9.80 8.30
C SER A 188 -27.39 8.80 9.45
N ILE A 189 -26.18 8.28 9.71
CA ILE A 189 -25.92 7.37 10.83
C ILE A 189 -26.26 8.02 12.17
N GLN A 190 -25.98 9.33 12.34
CA GLN A 190 -26.28 10.01 13.60
C GLN A 190 -27.77 10.02 13.92
N GLY A 191 -28.61 10.22 12.89
CA GLY A 191 -30.06 10.17 13.04
C GLY A 191 -30.58 8.77 13.33
N LEU A 192 -30.02 7.75 12.67
CA LEU A 192 -30.34 6.33 12.91
C LEU A 192 -29.94 5.89 14.32
N ALA A 193 -28.75 6.28 14.78
CA ALA A 193 -28.28 5.99 16.12
C ALA A 193 -29.16 6.68 17.17
N HIS A 194 -29.47 7.98 16.99
CA HIS A 194 -30.36 8.68 17.93
C HIS A 194 -31.74 8.03 18.04
N TRP A 195 -32.30 7.57 16.91
CA TRP A 195 -33.55 6.82 16.91
C TRP A 195 -33.44 5.51 17.71
N ALA A 196 -32.37 4.73 17.50
CA ALA A 196 -32.14 3.49 18.25
C ALA A 196 -31.96 3.72 19.76
N SER A 197 -31.22 4.78 20.13
CA SER A 197 -30.95 5.14 21.52
C SER A 197 -32.15 5.70 22.27
N LEU A 198 -33.31 5.89 21.62
CA LEU A 198 -34.54 6.23 22.34
C LEU A 198 -34.93 5.15 23.36
N SER A 199 -34.52 3.90 23.12
CA SER A 199 -34.69 2.78 24.07
C SER A 199 -33.68 2.87 25.22
N CYS A 200 -32.43 3.19 24.91
CA CYS A 200 -31.34 3.31 25.89
C CYS A 200 -30.46 4.54 25.58
N PRO A 201 -30.76 5.71 26.18
CA PRO A 201 -30.05 6.95 25.85
C PRO A 201 -28.54 6.92 26.13
N ASN A 202 -28.10 6.08 27.07
CA ASN A 202 -26.69 5.92 27.41
C ASN A 202 -25.90 5.11 26.37
N ALA A 203 -26.57 4.43 25.43
CA ALA A 203 -25.95 3.58 24.42
C ALA A 203 -25.68 4.30 23.09
N ILE A 204 -25.78 5.63 23.04
CA ILE A 204 -25.72 6.41 21.79
C ILE A 204 -24.40 6.23 21.02
N ASP A 205 -23.28 6.10 21.72
CA ASP A 205 -21.99 5.93 21.07
C ASP A 205 -21.79 4.49 20.58
N GLU A 206 -22.33 3.51 21.29
CA GLU A 206 -22.41 2.12 20.86
C GLU A 206 -23.29 1.98 19.62
N ASP A 207 -24.48 2.57 19.62
CA ASP A 207 -25.41 2.55 18.50
C ASP A 207 -24.77 3.18 17.25
N LYS A 208 -24.11 4.34 17.38
CA LYS A 208 -23.36 4.95 16.25
C LYS A 208 -22.29 4.02 15.69
N GLN A 209 -21.54 3.34 16.56
CA GLN A 209 -20.50 2.39 16.14
C GLN A 209 -21.12 1.20 15.39
N THR A 210 -22.21 0.65 15.91
CA THR A 210 -22.92 -0.49 15.32
C THR A 210 -23.49 -0.11 13.95
N PHE A 211 -24.16 1.04 13.84
CA PHE A 211 -24.65 1.56 12.55
C PHE A 211 -23.51 1.84 11.57
N PHE A 212 -22.39 2.40 12.02
CA PHE A 212 -21.22 2.62 11.17
C PHE A 212 -20.63 1.32 10.62
N LEU A 213 -20.41 0.33 11.48
CA LEU A 213 -19.87 -0.96 11.06
C LEU A 213 -20.81 -1.68 10.09
N SER A 214 -22.11 -1.76 10.41
CA SER A 214 -23.11 -2.38 9.52
C SER A 214 -23.15 -1.69 8.15
N ARG A 215 -23.04 -0.36 8.13
CA ARG A 215 -22.98 0.45 6.91
C ARG A 215 -21.67 0.23 6.14
N PHE A 216 -20.53 0.12 6.82
CA PHE A 216 -19.22 -0.15 6.23
C PHE A 216 -19.18 -1.53 5.56
N ILE A 217 -19.72 -2.56 6.24
CA ILE A 217 -19.84 -3.93 5.73
C ILE A 217 -20.77 -3.96 4.51
N ALA A 218 -21.96 -3.35 4.60
CA ALA A 218 -22.89 -3.27 3.48
C ALA A 218 -22.26 -2.58 2.25
N ALA A 219 -21.47 -1.53 2.47
CA ALA A 219 -20.74 -0.86 1.41
C ALA A 219 -19.68 -1.77 0.77
N PHE A 220 -18.94 -2.54 1.57
CA PHE A 220 -17.96 -3.51 1.07
C PHE A 220 -18.63 -4.63 0.27
N HIS A 221 -19.69 -5.25 0.80
CA HIS A 221 -20.46 -6.27 0.09
C HIS A 221 -20.96 -5.75 -1.26
N LYS A 222 -21.65 -4.61 -1.28
CA LYS A 222 -22.16 -4.01 -2.52
C LYS A 222 -21.04 -3.67 -3.51
N LYS A 223 -19.90 -3.14 -3.04
CA LYS A 223 -18.77 -2.75 -3.92
C LYS A 223 -18.04 -3.95 -4.50
N THR A 224 -18.15 -5.10 -3.86
CA THR A 224 -17.53 -6.37 -4.28
C THR A 224 -18.53 -7.34 -4.89
N GLU A 225 -19.73 -6.86 -5.25
CA GLU A 225 -20.80 -7.68 -5.83
C GLU A 225 -21.09 -8.93 -4.98
N PHE A 226 -21.05 -8.75 -3.65
CA PHE A 226 -21.36 -9.75 -2.63
C PHE A 226 -20.42 -10.98 -2.62
N LYS A 227 -19.33 -10.97 -3.39
CA LYS A 227 -18.38 -12.09 -3.50
C LYS A 227 -17.73 -12.52 -2.17
N TYR A 228 -17.64 -11.62 -1.20
CA TYR A 228 -16.92 -11.86 0.07
C TYR A 228 -17.80 -11.95 1.31
N VAL A 229 -19.14 -12.06 1.15
CA VAL A 229 -20.07 -12.25 2.29
C VAL A 229 -19.71 -13.52 3.07
N GLU A 230 -19.65 -14.67 2.38
CA GLU A 230 -19.30 -15.94 3.03
C GLU A 230 -17.88 -15.95 3.61
N PRO A 231 -16.82 -15.54 2.89
CA PRO A 231 -15.49 -15.39 3.48
C PRO A 231 -15.46 -14.59 4.78
N LEU A 232 -16.17 -13.46 4.83
CA LEU A 232 -16.26 -12.64 6.04
C LEU A 232 -16.96 -13.38 7.19
N ARG A 233 -18.10 -14.03 6.90
CA ARG A 233 -18.83 -14.84 7.88
C ARG A 233 -17.94 -15.94 8.48
N HIS A 234 -17.18 -16.65 7.64
CA HIS A 234 -16.26 -17.70 8.10
C HIS A 234 -15.13 -17.13 8.96
N ALA A 235 -14.55 -15.99 8.57
CA ALA A 235 -13.47 -15.34 9.30
C ALA A 235 -13.91 -14.85 10.70
N ILE A 236 -15.14 -14.33 10.83
CA ILE A 236 -15.72 -13.94 12.12
C ILE A 236 -16.03 -15.19 12.96
N ALA A 237 -16.68 -16.20 12.37
CA ALA A 237 -17.03 -17.45 13.06
C ALA A 237 -15.79 -18.21 13.57
N PHE A 238 -14.65 -18.11 12.87
CA PHE A 238 -13.38 -18.64 13.35
C PHE A 238 -12.94 -17.95 14.66
N ARG A 239 -12.93 -16.61 14.70
CA ARG A 239 -12.51 -15.83 15.87
C ARG A 239 -13.42 -16.06 17.08
N LEU A 240 -14.72 -16.17 16.84
CA LEU A 240 -15.69 -16.50 17.90
C LEU A 240 -15.44 -17.89 18.50
N ARG A 241 -15.23 -18.92 17.67
CA ARG A 241 -15.00 -20.28 18.14
C ARG A 241 -13.67 -20.47 18.85
N ASN A 242 -12.61 -19.79 18.39
CA ASN A 242 -11.25 -20.02 18.88
C ASN A 242 -10.78 -18.96 19.89
N GLY A 243 -11.50 -17.84 20.02
CA GLY A 243 -11.13 -16.76 20.93
C GLY A 243 -9.83 -16.03 20.54
N ALA A 244 -9.33 -16.20 19.32
CA ALA A 244 -8.04 -15.69 18.87
C ALA A 244 -8.06 -15.23 17.40
N GLU A 245 -7.12 -14.34 17.06
CA GLU A 245 -6.82 -13.97 15.68
C GLU A 245 -6.21 -15.17 14.91
N PRO A 246 -6.53 -15.37 13.62
CA PRO A 246 -5.94 -16.44 12.83
C PRO A 246 -4.48 -16.14 12.49
N VAL A 247 -3.65 -17.17 12.48
CA VAL A 247 -2.27 -17.08 11.98
C VAL A 247 -2.29 -17.28 10.46
N ILE A 248 -2.17 -16.18 9.72
CA ILE A 248 -2.21 -16.19 8.25
C ILE A 248 -0.86 -15.73 7.69
N ASP A 249 -0.15 -16.61 6.98
CA ASP A 249 1.02 -16.21 6.20
C ASP A 249 0.59 -15.66 4.83
N LEU A 250 0.23 -14.37 4.81
CA LEU A 250 -0.10 -13.65 3.58
C LEU A 250 1.02 -13.72 2.55
N GLY A 251 2.29 -13.70 2.98
CA GLY A 251 3.43 -13.79 2.09
C GLY A 251 3.45 -15.12 1.33
N ASN A 252 3.23 -16.24 2.02
CA ASN A 252 3.15 -17.55 1.38
C ASN A 252 1.93 -17.68 0.45
N LEU A 253 0.77 -17.16 0.84
CA LEU A 253 -0.43 -17.19 0.00
C LEU A 253 -0.23 -16.43 -1.31
N PHE A 254 0.32 -15.22 -1.24
CA PHE A 254 0.60 -14.41 -2.43
C PHE A 254 1.75 -14.98 -3.24
N TYR A 255 2.76 -15.59 -2.62
CA TYR A 255 3.84 -16.25 -3.34
C TYR A 255 3.36 -17.46 -4.14
N LYS A 256 2.42 -18.26 -3.62
CA LYS A 256 1.79 -19.35 -4.37
C LYS A 256 1.03 -18.84 -5.60
N LEU A 257 0.30 -17.72 -5.48
CA LEU A 257 -0.30 -17.07 -6.64
C LEU A 257 0.77 -16.67 -7.65
N TYR A 258 1.84 -16.02 -7.20
CA TYR A 258 2.94 -15.61 -8.07
C TYR A 258 3.56 -16.78 -8.83
N GLN A 259 3.88 -17.88 -8.14
CA GLN A 259 4.40 -19.08 -8.78
C GLN A 259 3.43 -19.67 -9.82
N HIS A 260 2.14 -19.73 -9.50
CA HIS A 260 1.13 -20.22 -10.44
C HIS A 260 1.06 -19.36 -11.71
N GLU A 261 1.07 -18.03 -11.55
CA GLU A 261 1.00 -17.08 -12.67
C GLU A 261 2.28 -17.09 -13.52
N VAL A 262 3.46 -17.12 -12.90
CA VAL A 262 4.74 -17.23 -13.62
C VAL A 262 4.80 -18.51 -14.45
N ASN A 263 4.42 -19.65 -13.86
CA ASN A 263 4.37 -20.93 -14.58
C ASN A 263 3.39 -20.87 -15.76
N ARG A 264 2.25 -20.20 -15.61
CA ARG A 264 1.26 -20.04 -16.67
C ARG A 264 1.75 -19.16 -17.82
N LEU A 265 2.55 -18.14 -17.52
CA LEU A 265 3.12 -17.24 -18.52
C LEU A 265 4.32 -17.85 -19.27
N CYS A 266 4.85 -18.99 -18.81
CA CYS A 266 5.99 -19.69 -19.41
C CYS A 266 7.23 -18.78 -19.60
N ILE A 267 7.48 -17.87 -18.67
CA ILE A 267 8.58 -16.90 -18.73
C ILE A 267 9.89 -17.39 -18.07
N ASP A 268 10.01 -18.70 -17.83
CA ASP A 268 11.12 -19.28 -17.08
C ASP A 268 12.47 -19.01 -17.73
N ASP A 269 12.58 -19.16 -19.05
CA ASP A 269 13.82 -18.89 -19.79
C ASP A 269 14.24 -17.42 -19.67
N LEU A 270 13.27 -16.50 -19.76
CA LEU A 270 13.51 -15.07 -19.57
C LEU A 270 14.00 -14.78 -18.15
N ALA A 271 13.35 -15.39 -17.13
CA ALA A 271 13.70 -15.22 -15.74
C ALA A 271 15.10 -15.81 -15.42
N ILE A 272 15.44 -16.96 -15.99
CA ILE A 272 16.77 -17.58 -15.87
C ILE A 272 17.82 -16.68 -16.51
N PHE A 273 17.60 -16.23 -17.74
CA PHE A 273 18.52 -15.36 -18.47
C PHE A 273 18.76 -14.04 -17.73
N GLY A 274 17.69 -13.37 -17.29
CA GLY A 274 17.78 -12.14 -16.50
C GLY A 274 18.51 -12.33 -15.17
N ARG A 275 18.25 -13.44 -14.47
CA ARG A 275 18.95 -13.77 -13.21
C ARG A 275 20.44 -14.00 -13.42
N GLN A 276 20.81 -14.74 -14.45
CA GLN A 276 22.22 -14.94 -14.82
C GLN A 276 22.90 -13.61 -15.10
N LEU A 277 22.26 -12.75 -15.88
CA LEU A 277 22.81 -11.44 -16.21
C LEU A 277 22.96 -10.53 -14.98
N HIS A 278 22.02 -10.57 -14.03
CA HIS A 278 22.16 -9.89 -12.74
C HIS A 278 23.35 -10.41 -11.89
N GLN A 279 23.70 -11.69 -12.01
CA GLN A 279 24.89 -12.26 -11.35
C GLN A 279 26.18 -11.87 -12.07
N GLU A 280 26.21 -11.94 -13.40
CA GLU A 280 27.36 -11.50 -14.20
C GLU A 280 27.66 -10.01 -13.99
N LEU A 281 26.62 -9.17 -13.94
CA LEU A 281 26.72 -7.74 -13.66
C LEU A 281 26.64 -7.39 -12.16
N LYS A 282 26.75 -8.38 -11.27
CA LYS A 282 26.82 -8.10 -9.83
C LYS A 282 28.03 -7.20 -9.55
N ARG A 283 27.85 -6.22 -8.67
CA ARG A 283 28.84 -5.18 -8.35
C ARG A 283 30.16 -5.72 -7.78
N THR A 284 30.16 -6.95 -7.28
CA THR A 284 31.30 -7.62 -6.64
C THR A 284 31.90 -8.73 -7.49
N SER A 285 31.29 -9.10 -8.63
CA SER A 285 31.84 -10.16 -9.47
C SER A 285 32.94 -9.59 -10.38
N ASN A 286 34.03 -10.34 -10.54
CA ASN A 286 35.11 -9.95 -11.44
C ASN A 286 34.60 -9.88 -12.88
N LYS A 287 34.98 -8.83 -13.60
CA LYS A 287 34.62 -8.65 -15.01
C LYS A 287 35.82 -9.03 -15.89
N PRO A 288 35.68 -10.03 -16.78
CA PRO A 288 36.76 -10.37 -17.71
C PRO A 288 37.14 -9.17 -18.59
N ALA A 289 38.41 -9.06 -18.97
CA ALA A 289 38.87 -8.01 -19.87
C ALA A 289 38.11 -8.06 -21.20
N GLY A 290 37.62 -6.90 -21.67
CA GLY A 290 36.85 -6.78 -22.91
C GLY A 290 35.42 -7.34 -22.85
N SER A 291 34.93 -7.76 -21.68
CA SER A 291 33.56 -8.30 -21.54
C SER A 291 32.45 -7.25 -21.59
N LEU A 292 32.78 -5.96 -21.53
CA LEU A 292 31.80 -4.87 -21.52
C LEU A 292 30.84 -4.94 -22.72
N LYS A 293 31.37 -5.11 -23.94
CA LYS A 293 30.55 -5.19 -25.16
C LYS A 293 29.63 -6.41 -25.13
N ALA A 294 30.16 -7.59 -24.81
CA ALA A 294 29.37 -8.83 -24.76
C ALA A 294 28.25 -8.76 -23.72
N LEU A 295 28.51 -8.17 -22.55
CA LEU A 295 27.49 -7.99 -21.50
C LEU A 295 26.44 -6.94 -21.89
N THR A 296 26.85 -5.89 -22.60
CA THR A 296 25.93 -4.90 -23.18
C THR A 296 25.00 -5.55 -24.20
N ASP A 297 25.54 -6.38 -25.09
CA ASP A 297 24.74 -7.11 -26.08
C ASP A 297 23.75 -8.08 -25.40
N LYS A 298 24.14 -8.73 -24.29
CA LYS A 298 23.22 -9.56 -23.48
C LYS A 298 22.09 -8.73 -22.83
N VAL A 299 22.38 -7.52 -22.34
CA VAL A 299 21.32 -6.63 -21.78
C VAL A 299 20.35 -6.20 -22.87
N ASN A 300 20.85 -5.88 -24.07
CA ASN A 300 20.00 -5.57 -25.22
C ASN A 300 19.13 -6.76 -25.61
N LEU A 301 19.70 -7.97 -25.65
CA LEU A 301 18.96 -9.20 -25.91
C LEU A 301 17.87 -9.46 -24.85
N LEU A 302 18.16 -9.25 -23.55
CA LEU A 302 17.15 -9.37 -22.49
C LEU A 302 15.96 -8.43 -22.75
N ASN A 303 16.23 -7.19 -23.15
CA ASN A 303 15.21 -6.21 -23.46
C ASN A 303 14.38 -6.65 -24.69
N GLU A 304 15.01 -7.18 -25.74
CA GLU A 304 14.32 -7.74 -26.91
C GLU A 304 13.42 -8.92 -26.53
N MET A 305 13.93 -9.89 -25.75
CA MET A 305 13.15 -11.03 -25.27
C MET A 305 11.94 -10.58 -24.44
N THR A 306 12.14 -9.58 -23.58
CA THR A 306 11.06 -9.00 -22.75
C THR A 306 9.97 -8.36 -23.61
N ILE A 307 10.35 -7.67 -24.70
CA ILE A 307 9.40 -7.09 -25.67
C ILE A 307 8.64 -8.19 -26.40
N GLN A 308 9.35 -9.22 -26.90
CA GLN A 308 8.75 -10.33 -27.64
C GLN A 308 7.71 -11.10 -26.81
N GLN A 309 7.94 -11.23 -25.50
CA GLN A 309 7.00 -11.87 -24.57
C GLN A 309 5.89 -10.93 -24.06
N GLY A 310 5.85 -9.66 -24.50
CA GLY A 310 4.84 -8.70 -24.05
C GLY A 310 5.00 -8.25 -22.59
N MET A 311 6.18 -8.45 -21.98
CA MET A 311 6.45 -8.23 -20.55
C MET A 311 7.16 -6.90 -20.28
N LYS A 312 7.27 -6.02 -21.28
CA LYS A 312 8.06 -4.78 -21.21
C LYS A 312 7.67 -3.91 -20.03
N GLU A 313 6.40 -3.60 -19.85
CA GLU A 313 5.93 -2.72 -18.77
C GLU A 313 6.17 -3.29 -17.37
N GLU A 314 6.31 -4.61 -17.27
CA GLU A 314 6.46 -5.35 -16.01
C GLU A 314 7.93 -5.53 -15.63
N LEU A 315 8.82 -5.72 -16.61
CA LEU A 315 10.21 -6.11 -16.37
C LEU A 315 11.25 -5.10 -16.86
N ASP A 316 10.86 -3.98 -17.49
CA ASP A 316 11.81 -2.99 -18.00
C ASP A 316 12.71 -2.37 -16.91
N TYR A 317 12.25 -2.32 -15.67
CA TYR A 317 13.05 -1.85 -14.54
C TYR A 317 14.32 -2.69 -14.35
N HIS A 318 14.29 -3.99 -14.68
CA HIS A 318 15.48 -4.84 -14.66
C HIS A 318 16.50 -4.39 -15.72
N CYS A 319 16.03 -4.05 -16.93
CA CYS A 319 16.90 -3.56 -17.99
C CYS A 319 17.53 -2.21 -17.60
N ASP A 320 16.74 -1.28 -17.05
CA ASP A 320 17.26 -0.01 -16.54
C ASP A 320 18.29 -0.25 -15.41
N TRP A 321 18.02 -1.20 -14.50
CA TRP A 321 18.96 -1.52 -13.43
C TRP A 321 20.28 -2.10 -13.97
N LEU A 322 20.21 -3.04 -14.91
CA LEU A 322 21.39 -3.66 -15.53
C LEU A 322 22.19 -2.63 -16.34
N ASN A 323 21.52 -1.74 -17.07
CA ASN A 323 22.18 -0.62 -17.76
C ASN A 323 22.83 0.36 -16.77
N GLY A 324 22.18 0.65 -15.65
CA GLY A 324 22.76 1.42 -14.56
C GLY A 324 24.04 0.76 -14.03
N ARG A 325 24.04 -0.56 -13.85
CA ARG A 325 25.26 -1.30 -13.44
C ARG A 325 26.34 -1.28 -14.51
N LEU A 326 26.01 -1.52 -15.78
CA LEU A 326 26.98 -1.40 -16.88
C LEU A 326 27.65 -0.02 -16.86
N ALA A 327 26.86 1.05 -16.80
CA ALA A 327 27.34 2.42 -16.80
C ALA A 327 28.20 2.75 -15.57
N VAL A 328 27.80 2.36 -14.36
CA VAL A 328 28.64 2.58 -13.16
C VAL A 328 29.97 1.85 -13.29
N LEU A 329 29.92 0.56 -13.64
CA LEU A 329 31.10 -0.29 -13.65
C LEU A 329 32.07 0.08 -14.80
N SER A 330 31.60 0.78 -15.84
CA SER A 330 32.42 1.33 -16.93
C SER A 330 32.87 2.78 -16.69
N GLY A 331 32.46 3.42 -15.58
CA GLY A 331 32.85 4.79 -15.25
C GLY A 331 31.90 5.89 -15.75
N GLU A 332 30.79 5.54 -16.39
CA GLU A 332 29.76 6.47 -16.89
C GLU A 332 28.73 6.84 -15.80
N LEU A 333 29.20 7.46 -14.71
CA LEU A 333 28.40 7.72 -13.51
C LEU A 333 27.18 8.62 -13.75
N GLU A 334 27.30 9.62 -14.62
CA GLU A 334 26.22 10.55 -14.91
C GLU A 334 25.05 9.82 -15.61
N LYS A 335 25.34 8.98 -16.61
CA LYS A 335 24.31 8.16 -17.27
C LYS A 335 23.72 7.11 -16.33
N ALA A 336 24.55 6.53 -15.47
CA ALA A 336 24.08 5.56 -14.50
C ALA A 336 23.01 6.13 -13.57
N ALA A 337 23.17 7.38 -13.11
CA ALA A 337 22.22 8.02 -12.21
C ALA A 337 20.78 8.01 -12.77
N ASP A 338 20.63 8.34 -14.06
CA ASP A 338 19.34 8.35 -14.75
C ASP A 338 18.73 6.95 -14.85
N TYR A 339 19.55 5.95 -15.21
CA TYR A 339 19.11 4.55 -15.26
C TYR A 339 18.59 4.06 -13.90
N TYR A 340 19.30 4.34 -12.81
CA TYR A 340 18.85 3.95 -11.47
C TYR A 340 17.57 4.67 -11.04
N VAL A 341 17.43 5.95 -11.35
CA VAL A 341 16.19 6.69 -11.06
C VAL A 341 15.01 6.07 -11.81
N ASN A 342 15.18 5.76 -13.09
CA ASN A 342 14.15 5.13 -13.92
C ASN A 342 13.80 3.71 -13.42
N ALA A 343 14.81 2.90 -13.11
CA ALA A 343 14.61 1.57 -12.52
C ALA A 343 13.81 1.65 -11.22
N VAL A 344 14.17 2.58 -10.32
CA VAL A 344 13.41 2.79 -9.08
C VAL A 344 11.96 3.16 -9.41
N GLU A 345 11.73 4.15 -10.27
CA GLU A 345 10.37 4.56 -10.65
C GLU A 345 9.53 3.39 -11.13
N LYS A 346 10.07 2.57 -12.03
CA LYS A 346 9.36 1.47 -12.66
C LYS A 346 9.16 0.28 -11.72
N SER A 347 10.04 0.08 -10.74
CA SER A 347 9.99 -1.05 -9.79
C SER A 347 8.91 -0.96 -8.70
N LEU A 348 8.43 0.25 -8.40
CA LEU A 348 7.50 0.50 -7.29
C LEU A 348 6.21 -0.31 -7.48
N TYR A 349 5.73 -0.95 -6.41
CA TYR A 349 4.51 -1.79 -6.40
C TYR A 349 4.56 -3.06 -7.25
N LYS A 350 5.76 -3.55 -7.62
CA LYS A 350 5.90 -4.89 -8.21
C LYS A 350 7.18 -5.64 -7.87
N ALA A 351 8.29 -4.94 -7.62
CA ALA A 351 9.61 -5.57 -7.55
C ALA A 351 9.91 -6.45 -6.32
N GLY A 352 9.00 -6.54 -5.34
CA GLY A 352 9.24 -7.32 -4.13
C GLY A 352 10.53 -6.92 -3.40
N ASN A 353 11.33 -7.91 -3.02
CA ASN A 353 12.57 -7.70 -2.26
C ASN A 353 13.69 -7.04 -3.08
N ASN A 354 13.61 -7.08 -4.42
CA ASN A 354 14.62 -6.48 -5.29
C ASN A 354 14.74 -4.97 -5.08
N ILE A 355 13.64 -4.32 -4.69
CA ILE A 355 13.58 -2.87 -4.51
C ILE A 355 14.57 -2.37 -3.45
N ARG A 356 14.90 -3.20 -2.45
CA ARG A 356 15.85 -2.87 -1.38
C ARG A 356 17.24 -2.58 -1.95
N ASP A 357 17.76 -3.53 -2.73
CA ASP A 357 19.12 -3.43 -3.25
C ASP A 357 19.20 -2.35 -4.34
N LEU A 358 18.13 -2.22 -5.12
CA LEU A 358 17.98 -1.15 -6.10
C LEU A 358 18.00 0.25 -5.45
N PHE A 359 17.31 0.48 -4.33
CA PHE A 359 17.37 1.76 -3.62
C PHE A 359 18.77 2.07 -3.10
N LYS A 360 19.46 1.08 -2.52
CA LYS A 360 20.84 1.27 -2.03
C LYS A 360 21.77 1.69 -3.16
N GLU A 361 21.67 1.02 -4.31
CA GLU A 361 22.45 1.36 -5.50
C GLU A 361 22.09 2.75 -6.03
N ALA A 362 20.80 3.07 -6.15
CA ALA A 362 20.33 4.34 -6.67
C ALA A 362 20.78 5.52 -5.79
N LEU A 363 20.65 5.41 -4.46
CA LEU A 363 21.11 6.43 -3.52
C LEU A 363 22.62 6.62 -3.61
N ALA A 364 23.40 5.54 -3.60
CA ALA A 364 24.85 5.59 -3.69
C ALA A 364 25.33 6.25 -4.99
N VAL A 365 24.77 5.84 -6.14
CA VAL A 365 25.17 6.36 -7.46
C VAL A 365 24.74 7.81 -7.66
N ASN A 366 23.60 8.23 -7.12
CA ASN A 366 23.19 9.64 -7.19
C ASN A 366 23.97 10.53 -6.21
N ALA A 367 24.49 9.98 -5.10
CA ALA A 367 25.30 10.70 -4.11
C ALA A 367 26.78 10.86 -4.52
N ILE A 368 27.33 9.91 -5.30
CA ILE A 368 28.73 9.95 -5.77
C ILE A 368 28.96 10.93 -6.94
N GLN A 369 27.91 11.54 -7.48
CA GLN A 369 28.05 12.59 -8.50
C GLN A 369 28.87 13.76 -7.94
N ILE A 370 29.61 14.48 -8.80
CA ILE A 370 30.39 15.68 -8.41
C ILE A 370 29.48 16.69 -7.72
N LYS A 371 28.29 16.92 -8.30
CA LYS A 371 27.25 17.77 -7.74
C LYS A 371 25.95 16.97 -7.58
N PRO A 372 25.74 16.30 -6.44
CA PRO A 372 24.55 15.49 -6.21
C PRO A 372 23.27 16.32 -6.31
N HIS A 373 22.31 15.85 -7.09
CA HIS A 373 21.04 16.56 -7.26
C HIS A 373 20.12 16.30 -6.06
N LYS A 374 20.19 17.18 -5.05
CA LYS A 374 19.43 17.07 -3.79
C LYS A 374 17.93 16.77 -3.98
N PRO A 375 17.20 17.35 -4.94
CA PRO A 375 15.79 16.99 -5.19
C PRO A 375 15.58 15.52 -5.60
N THR A 376 16.45 14.97 -6.45
CA THR A 376 16.41 13.56 -6.85
C THR A 376 16.69 12.66 -5.65
N LEU A 377 17.74 12.96 -4.89
CA LEU A 377 18.07 12.23 -3.67
C LEU A 377 16.94 12.26 -2.65
N LYS A 378 16.31 13.42 -2.45
CA LYS A 378 15.14 13.56 -1.56
C LYS A 378 13.99 12.67 -2.01
N LYS A 379 13.74 12.60 -3.33
CA LYS A 379 12.70 11.75 -3.91
C LYS A 379 13.02 10.26 -3.72
N LEU A 380 14.28 9.84 -3.91
CA LEU A 380 14.74 8.48 -3.64
C LEU A 380 14.63 8.12 -2.15
N LYS A 381 15.11 8.98 -1.25
CA LYS A 381 15.02 8.81 0.21
C LYS A 381 13.57 8.68 0.67
N ASN A 382 12.68 9.56 0.23
CA ASN A 382 11.25 9.48 0.55
C ASN A 382 10.64 8.11 0.18
N ARG A 383 11.02 7.56 -0.97
CA ARG A 383 10.53 6.25 -1.41
C ARG A 383 11.14 5.12 -0.63
N ALA A 384 12.44 5.19 -0.35
CA ALA A 384 13.10 4.27 0.55
C ALA A 384 12.41 4.26 1.92
N LEU A 385 12.06 5.41 2.49
CA LEU A 385 11.34 5.48 3.76
C LEU A 385 9.93 4.86 3.69
N THR A 386 9.22 5.01 2.57
CA THR A 386 7.89 4.38 2.39
C THR A 386 7.98 2.86 2.17
N PHE A 387 8.87 2.39 1.29
CA PHE A 387 8.90 0.99 0.85
C PHE A 387 9.91 0.13 1.59
N TYR A 388 11.01 0.69 2.11
CA TYR A 388 12.04 -0.08 2.80
C TYR A 388 12.83 0.80 3.81
N PRO A 389 12.18 1.36 4.84
CA PRO A 389 12.81 2.35 5.73
C PRO A 389 14.05 1.81 6.43
N LYS A 390 14.13 0.49 6.62
CA LYS A 390 15.27 -0.22 7.24
C LYS A 390 16.60 -0.03 6.50
N ILE A 391 16.63 0.43 5.25
CA ILE A 391 17.91 0.72 4.57
C ILE A 391 18.52 2.07 4.96
N ILE A 392 17.72 3.02 5.46
CA ILE A 392 18.18 4.34 5.89
C ILE A 392 18.47 4.27 7.39
N GLU A 393 19.55 4.86 7.88
CA GLU A 393 19.85 4.84 9.33
C GLU A 393 18.76 5.53 10.15
N PRO A 394 18.40 5.02 11.35
CA PRO A 394 17.29 5.53 12.16
C PRO A 394 17.28 7.05 12.37
N GLU A 395 18.42 7.65 12.67
CA GLU A 395 18.66 9.08 12.87
C GLU A 395 18.36 9.91 11.62
N LEU A 396 18.51 9.33 10.43
CA LEU A 396 18.25 10.01 9.15
C LEU A 396 16.82 9.82 8.65
N ARG A 397 15.95 9.11 9.38
CA ARG A 397 14.54 8.86 8.98
C ARG A 397 13.59 10.01 9.30
N THR A 398 14.10 11.22 9.53
CA THR A 398 13.28 12.41 9.85
C THR A 398 12.26 12.70 8.76
N LEU A 399 11.03 13.04 9.15
CA LEU A 399 9.91 13.37 8.27
C LEU A 399 9.48 14.84 8.43
N PRO A 400 9.18 15.58 7.35
CA PRO A 400 9.30 15.19 5.94
C PRO A 400 10.75 14.98 5.52
N ALA A 401 11.01 14.10 4.55
CA ALA A 401 12.40 13.78 4.22
C ALA A 401 13.16 15.02 3.73
N THR A 402 14.32 15.22 4.32
CA THR A 402 15.34 16.19 3.94
C THR A 402 16.59 15.43 3.51
N VAL A 403 17.44 16.09 2.72
CA VAL A 403 18.77 15.57 2.36
C VAL A 403 19.79 16.57 2.87
N SER A 404 20.42 16.21 3.98
CA SER A 404 21.56 16.89 4.57
C SER A 404 22.85 16.49 3.86
N ASP A 405 23.96 17.12 4.23
CA ASP A 405 25.27 16.72 3.72
C ASP A 405 25.75 15.41 4.38
N GLU A 406 25.29 15.10 5.60
CA GLU A 406 25.50 13.81 6.28
C GLU A 406 24.86 12.65 5.50
N ASP A 407 23.62 12.82 5.00
CA ASP A 407 22.96 11.85 4.11
C ASP A 407 23.83 11.56 2.87
N ILE A 408 24.37 12.61 2.25
CA ILE A 408 25.19 12.49 1.04
C ILE A 408 26.50 11.77 1.35
N LEU A 409 27.15 12.10 2.46
CA LEU A 409 28.38 11.45 2.90
C LEU A 409 28.14 9.96 3.16
N GLU A 410 27.08 9.60 3.88
CA GLU A 410 26.75 8.20 4.14
C GLU A 410 26.55 7.40 2.84
N TRP A 411 25.77 7.94 1.90
CA TRP A 411 25.52 7.24 0.63
C TRP A 411 26.74 7.23 -0.30
N ARG A 412 27.67 8.18 -0.16
CA ARG A 412 28.99 8.08 -0.81
C ARG A 412 29.82 6.94 -0.22
N PHE A 413 29.79 6.72 1.10
CA PHE A 413 30.40 5.53 1.69
C PHE A 413 29.73 4.24 1.22
N TRP A 414 28.40 4.25 1.05
CA TRP A 414 27.72 3.13 0.43
C TRP A 414 28.23 2.85 -0.97
N PHE A 415 28.53 3.86 -1.79
CA PHE A 415 29.09 3.64 -3.12
C PHE A 415 30.40 2.84 -3.05
N ILE A 416 31.32 3.24 -2.17
CA ILE A 416 32.60 2.56 -1.97
C ILE A 416 32.39 1.11 -1.53
N ALA A 417 31.47 0.88 -0.59
CA ALA A 417 31.18 -0.45 -0.06
C ALA A 417 30.46 -1.36 -1.08
N HIS A 418 29.55 -0.80 -1.87
CA HIS A 418 28.69 -1.58 -2.76
C HIS A 418 29.27 -1.76 -4.16
N PHE A 419 30.14 -0.87 -4.63
CA PHE A 419 30.80 -0.92 -5.94
C PHE A 419 32.33 -1.02 -5.80
N PRO A 420 32.86 -2.14 -5.24
CA PRO A 420 34.29 -2.30 -5.03
C PRO A 420 35.06 -2.41 -6.36
N LYS A 421 36.34 -2.02 -6.34
CA LYS A 421 37.24 -2.03 -7.50
C LYS A 421 37.27 -3.36 -8.25
N CYS A 422 37.18 -4.48 -7.54
CA CYS A 422 37.20 -5.82 -8.14
C CYS A 422 36.05 -6.07 -9.13
N GLY A 423 34.94 -5.33 -9.00
CA GLY A 423 33.78 -5.47 -9.87
C GLY A 423 33.78 -4.57 -11.10
N TRP A 424 34.75 -3.66 -11.22
CA TRP A 424 34.80 -2.68 -12.31
C TRP A 424 35.29 -3.31 -13.61
N PHE A 425 34.88 -2.73 -14.73
CA PHE A 425 35.47 -3.02 -16.03
C PHE A 425 36.84 -2.34 -16.15
N SER A 426 37.78 -2.97 -16.85
CA SER A 426 39.11 -2.41 -17.13
C SER A 426 39.06 -1.01 -17.73
N GLU A 427 38.08 -0.78 -18.59
CA GLU A 427 37.81 0.45 -19.32
C GLU A 427 37.45 1.61 -18.37
N GLY A 428 36.80 1.32 -17.24
CA GLY A 428 36.30 2.31 -16.30
C GLY A 428 37.19 2.59 -15.10
N VAL A 429 38.23 1.78 -14.85
CA VAL A 429 39.02 1.83 -13.60
C VAL A 429 39.58 3.24 -13.37
N HIS A 430 40.32 3.79 -14.33
CA HIS A 430 40.97 5.09 -14.19
C HIS A 430 39.97 6.23 -13.93
N ILE A 431 38.78 6.17 -14.55
CA ILE A 431 37.71 7.17 -14.38
C ILE A 431 37.15 7.11 -12.97
N LEU A 432 36.85 5.90 -12.48
CA LEU A 432 36.28 5.69 -11.16
C LEU A 432 37.29 6.00 -10.05
N GLU A 433 38.57 5.68 -10.24
CA GLU A 433 39.64 6.06 -9.31
C GLU A 433 39.77 7.58 -9.20
N ALA A 434 39.83 8.29 -10.34
CA ALA A 434 39.88 9.74 -10.34
C ALA A 434 38.68 10.35 -9.59
N ARG A 435 37.47 9.83 -9.83
CA ARG A 435 36.27 10.30 -9.14
C ARG A 435 36.30 10.05 -7.63
N LEU A 436 36.80 8.90 -7.19
CA LEU A 436 36.94 8.61 -5.76
C LEU A 436 37.96 9.53 -5.08
N GLU A 437 39.06 9.87 -5.76
CA GLU A 437 40.05 10.83 -5.24
C GLU A 437 39.49 12.26 -5.19
N GLU A 438 38.75 12.69 -6.20
CA GLU A 438 38.04 13.99 -6.16
C GLU A 438 37.12 14.12 -4.95
N ILE A 439 36.42 13.03 -4.60
CA ILE A 439 35.44 13.05 -3.50
C ILE A 439 36.10 13.03 -2.13
N LYS A 440 37.25 12.36 -1.97
CA LYS A 440 38.05 12.43 -0.73
C LYS A 440 38.53 13.85 -0.43
N ASN A 441 38.67 14.68 -1.46
CA ASN A 441 39.12 16.07 -1.36
C ASN A 441 37.99 17.08 -1.15
N ILE A 442 36.72 16.64 -1.08
CA ILE A 442 35.60 17.52 -0.77
C ILE A 442 35.58 17.72 0.76
N PRO A 443 35.82 18.94 1.28
CA PRO A 443 35.78 19.19 2.71
C PRO A 443 34.40 18.86 3.28
N ALA A 444 34.41 18.23 4.47
CA ALA A 444 33.24 17.76 5.19
C ALA A 444 32.21 18.86 5.47
#